data_AF-A0A285B8V9-F1
#
_entry.id   AF-A0A285B8V9-F1
#
_cell.length_a   1.000
_cell.length_b   1.000
_cell.length_c   1.000
_cell.angle_alpha   90.00
_cell.angle_beta   90.00
_cell.angle_gamma   90.00
#
_symmetry.space_group_name_H-M   'P 1'
#
loop_
_entity.id
_entity.type
_entity.pdbx_description
1 polymer ?
#
loop_
_entity_poly.entity_id
_entity_poly.type
_entity_poly.pdbx_seq_one_letter_code
_entity_poly.pdbx_strand_id
1 'polypeptide(L)'
;MSINPIIIRQNFKIGELDAESDTLLLENCFIDSGYLSKLLNPSDTSSIVIGRTGAGKSALLHMVANKAHKYKKLDPNDISIGFLEHSDIISFFEELNVNLDMFYKVLWRHILIMELLKIRHDIKSESDTNSFFSNLLSRLKKMR
;
A
#
# COMPACT_ATOMS: atom_id res chain seq x y z
N MET A 1 0.59 45.43 17.82
CA MET A 1 -0.25 44.21 17.89
C MET A 1 -0.86 44.00 16.51
N SER A 2 -0.35 43.03 15.75
CA SER A 2 -0.88 42.70 14.42
C SER A 2 -2.23 41.98 14.59
N ILE A 3 -3.31 42.62 14.14
CA ILE A 3 -4.65 42.03 14.10
C ILE A 3 -4.61 40.90 13.08
N ASN A 4 -4.96 39.68 13.50
CA ASN A 4 -5.05 38.53 12.59
C ASN A 4 -6.20 38.77 11.59
N PRO A 5 -5.94 38.83 10.26
CA PRO A 5 -6.93 39.25 9.26
C PRO A 5 -8.02 38.23 8.98
N ILE A 6 -7.98 37.04 9.59
CA ILE A 6 -8.89 35.94 9.29
C ILE A 6 -10.20 36.12 10.08
N ILE A 7 -11.28 36.45 9.37
CA ILE A 7 -12.64 36.53 9.92
C ILE A 7 -13.37 35.21 9.64
N ILE A 8 -13.59 34.40 10.68
CA ILE A 8 -14.34 33.14 10.58
C ILE A 8 -15.84 33.46 10.44
N ARG A 9 -16.47 32.98 9.36
CA ARG A 9 -17.90 33.18 9.06
C ARG A 9 -18.68 31.88 9.20
N GLN A 10 -20.01 31.96 9.28
CA GLN A 10 -20.86 30.76 9.16
C GLN A 10 -20.59 30.07 7.80
N ASN A 11 -20.44 28.74 7.82
CA ASN A 11 -20.00 27.88 6.70
C ASN A 11 -18.52 28.00 6.30
N PHE A 12 -17.66 28.55 7.16
CA PHE A 12 -16.22 28.52 6.93
C PHE A 12 -15.68 27.09 7.04
N LYS A 13 -15.22 26.53 5.91
CA LYS A 13 -14.65 25.17 5.84
C LYS A 13 -13.13 25.26 5.96
N ILE A 14 -12.58 24.74 7.05
CA ILE A 14 -11.13 24.61 7.29
C ILE A 14 -10.79 23.15 7.03
N GLY A 15 -10.82 22.77 5.76
CA GLY A 15 -10.46 21.42 5.34
C GLY A 15 -11.47 20.32 5.65
N GLU A 16 -11.02 19.08 5.51
CA GLU A 16 -11.78 17.86 5.85
C GLU A 16 -11.44 17.31 7.25
N LEU A 17 -12.23 16.36 7.73
CA LEU A 17 -12.04 15.72 9.03
C LEU A 17 -10.76 14.89 9.13
N ASP A 18 -10.37 14.26 8.03
CA ASP A 18 -9.22 13.36 7.97
C ASP A 18 -8.20 13.83 6.94
N ALA A 19 -6.93 13.61 7.27
CA ALA A 19 -5.79 13.98 6.43
C ALA A 19 -5.87 13.36 5.01
N GLU A 20 -6.40 12.14 4.90
CA GLU A 20 -6.50 11.43 3.61
C GLU A 20 -7.49 12.06 2.64
N SER A 21 -8.48 12.79 3.17
CA SER A 21 -9.53 13.43 2.38
C SER A 21 -9.18 14.86 1.96
N ASP A 22 -8.24 15.51 2.67
CA ASP A 22 -7.81 16.88 2.41
C ASP A 22 -6.40 16.94 1.81
N THR A 23 -6.25 16.41 0.60
CA THR A 23 -4.97 16.39 -0.12
C THR A 23 -4.41 17.80 -0.34
N LEU A 24 -5.28 18.80 -0.50
CA LEU A 24 -4.91 20.17 -0.84
C LEU A 24 -4.24 20.88 0.33
N LEU A 25 -4.80 20.81 1.55
CA LEU A 25 -4.11 21.32 2.73
C LEU A 25 -2.90 20.46 3.09
N LEU A 26 -3.00 19.14 2.90
CA LEU A 26 -1.91 18.24 3.23
C LEU A 26 -0.66 18.55 2.41
N GLU A 27 -0.76 18.73 1.10
CA GLU A 27 0.40 19.03 0.25
C GLU A 27 1.01 20.40 0.55
N ASN A 28 0.19 21.41 0.87
CA ASN A 28 0.66 22.78 1.09
C ASN A 28 1.14 23.05 2.52
N CYS A 29 0.64 22.33 3.51
CA CYS A 29 0.89 22.57 4.92
C CYS A 29 1.65 21.43 5.62
N PHE A 30 2.05 20.38 4.89
CA PHE A 30 2.85 19.32 5.48
C PHE A 30 4.22 19.82 5.95
N ILE A 31 4.51 19.60 7.22
CA ILE A 31 5.82 19.87 7.83
C ILE A 31 6.51 18.53 8.04
N ASP A 32 7.65 18.34 7.38
CA ASP A 32 8.45 17.13 7.56
C ASP A 32 9.17 17.16 8.92
N SER A 33 8.93 16.12 9.71
CA SER A 33 9.59 15.87 11.00
C SER A 33 10.93 15.13 10.86
N GLY A 34 11.36 14.83 9.63
CA GLY A 34 12.60 14.16 9.28
C GLY A 34 12.45 12.67 8.99
N TYR A 35 11.25 12.10 9.13
CA TYR A 35 10.98 10.68 8.85
C TYR A 35 10.77 10.40 7.36
N LEU A 36 10.37 11.41 6.57
CA LEU A 36 10.08 11.22 5.15
C LEU A 36 11.30 10.72 4.38
N SER A 37 12.47 11.31 4.64
CA SER A 37 13.74 10.91 4.01
C SER A 37 14.11 9.44 4.28
N LYS A 38 13.84 8.95 5.50
CA LYS A 38 14.07 7.55 5.89
C LYS A 38 13.14 6.60 5.15
N LEU A 39 11.85 6.94 5.09
CA LEU A 39 10.85 6.12 4.39
C LEU A 39 11.04 6.09 2.88
N LEU A 40 11.66 7.13 2.30
CA LEU A 40 12.00 7.17 0.87
C LEU A 40 13.31 6.44 0.55
N ASN A 41 14.09 6.01 1.55
CA ASN A 41 15.36 5.35 1.35
C ASN A 41 15.21 3.82 1.32
N PRO A 42 15.39 3.13 0.18
CA PRO A 42 15.27 1.68 0.11
C PRO A 42 16.38 0.91 0.85
N SER A 43 17.48 1.59 1.21
CA SER A 43 18.57 0.99 1.99
C SER A 43 18.35 1.06 3.50
N ASP A 44 17.35 1.83 3.96
CA ASP A 44 16.95 1.84 5.35
C ASP A 44 16.09 0.59 5.66
N THR A 45 16.34 -0.06 6.79
CA THR A 45 15.59 -1.26 7.22
C THR A 45 14.32 -0.92 8.00
N SER A 46 14.11 0.35 8.31
CA SER A 46 12.95 0.85 9.04
C SER A 46 11.67 0.71 8.20
N SER A 47 10.77 -0.17 8.60
CA SER A 47 9.57 -0.53 7.82
C SER A 47 8.24 -0.25 8.53
N ILE A 48 8.27 0.18 9.80
CA ILE A 48 7.06 0.37 10.61
C ILE A 48 6.96 1.82 11.09
N VAL A 49 5.83 2.45 10.80
CA VAL A 49 5.49 3.80 11.26
C VAL A 49 4.51 3.70 12.43
N ILE A 50 4.91 4.15 13.61
CA ILE A 50 4.13 4.06 14.85
C ILE A 50 3.86 5.47 15.38
N GLY A 51 2.68 5.68 15.97
CA GLY A 51 2.31 6.95 16.59
C GLY A 51 0.85 6.99 17.01
N ARG A 52 0.49 7.91 17.90
CA ARG A 52 -0.89 8.12 18.37
C ARG A 52 -1.81 8.59 17.23
N THR A 53 -3.12 8.48 17.41
CA THR A 53 -4.11 9.13 16.53
C THR A 53 -3.83 10.63 16.46
N GLY A 54 -3.88 11.22 15.26
CA GLY A 54 -3.54 12.62 15.03
C GLY A 54 -2.05 12.94 14.90
N ALA A 55 -1.14 11.98 15.06
CA ALA A 55 0.32 12.21 14.89
C ALA A 55 0.78 12.43 13.44
N GLY A 56 -0.14 12.51 12.47
CA GLY A 56 0.19 12.75 11.06
C GLY A 56 0.70 11.52 10.27
N LYS A 57 0.48 10.29 10.76
CA LYS A 57 0.93 9.06 10.07
C LYS A 57 0.36 8.93 8.64
N SER A 58 -0.95 9.12 8.48
CA SER A 58 -1.59 9.08 7.16
C SER A 58 -1.03 10.15 6.23
N ALA A 59 -0.75 11.35 6.76
CA ALA A 59 -0.11 12.41 5.99
C ALA A 59 1.31 12.07 5.58
N LEU A 60 2.11 11.48 6.47
CA LEU A 60 3.45 11.01 6.15
C LEU A 60 3.42 9.95 5.04
N LEU A 61 2.54 8.95 5.13
CA LEU A 61 2.41 7.92 4.09
C LEU A 61 1.89 8.48 2.76
N HIS A 62 0.99 9.46 2.79
CA HIS A 62 0.57 10.18 1.59
C HIS A 62 1.74 10.91 0.92
N MET A 63 2.57 11.58 1.71
CA MET A 63 3.76 12.26 1.17
C MET A 63 4.81 11.29 0.63
N VAL A 64 4.94 10.10 1.23
CA VAL A 64 5.77 9.02 0.68
C VAL A 64 5.21 8.55 -0.66
N ALA A 65 3.90 8.30 -0.75
CA ALA A 65 3.23 7.91 -1.99
C ALA A 65 3.44 8.95 -3.10
N ASN A 66 3.27 10.24 -2.80
CA ASN A 66 3.46 11.32 -3.77
C ASN A 66 4.92 11.49 -4.24
N LYS A 67 5.91 11.17 -3.41
CA LYS A 67 7.34 11.40 -3.71
C LYS A 67 8.09 10.15 -4.14
N ALA A 68 7.57 8.95 -3.87
CA ALA A 68 8.21 7.71 -4.23
C ALA A 68 8.19 7.49 -5.75
N HIS A 69 9.34 7.13 -6.33
CA HIS A 69 9.46 6.89 -7.76
C HIS A 69 8.61 5.69 -8.25
N LYS A 70 8.57 4.61 -7.46
CA LYS A 70 7.77 3.41 -7.72
C LYS A 70 7.23 2.88 -6.41
N TYR A 71 5.92 2.88 -6.25
CA TYR A 71 5.26 2.32 -5.08
C TYR A 71 3.94 1.66 -5.46
N LYS A 72 3.44 0.80 -4.57
CA LYS A 72 2.09 0.25 -4.62
C LYS A 72 1.53 0.25 -3.20
N LYS A 73 0.39 0.92 -3.01
CA LYS A 73 -0.38 0.82 -1.77
C LYS A 73 -1.13 -0.51 -1.78
N LEU A 74 -1.00 -1.27 -0.70
CA LEU A 74 -1.72 -2.51 -0.47
C LEU A 74 -2.67 -2.27 0.70
N ASP A 75 -3.98 -2.32 0.45
CA ASP A 75 -4.97 -2.36 1.51
C ASP A 75 -5.26 -3.84 1.84
N PRO A 76 -5.05 -4.28 3.09
CA PRO A 76 -5.35 -5.64 3.47
C PRO A 76 -6.80 -6.05 3.22
N ASN A 77 -7.75 -5.12 3.32
CA ASN A 77 -9.17 -5.42 3.11
C ASN A 77 -9.45 -5.70 1.63
N ASP A 78 -8.94 -4.87 0.72
CA ASP A 78 -9.15 -5.04 -0.72
C ASP A 78 -8.63 -6.39 -1.23
N ILE A 79 -7.49 -6.83 -0.69
CA ILE A 79 -6.80 -8.02 -1.15
C ILE A 79 -7.38 -9.30 -0.54
N SER A 80 -7.68 -9.28 0.77
CA SER A 80 -8.22 -10.45 1.44
C SER A 80 -9.62 -10.78 0.96
N ILE A 81 -10.47 -9.77 0.75
CA ILE A 81 -11.85 -9.97 0.32
C ILE A 81 -11.90 -10.52 -1.10
N GLY A 82 -11.23 -9.88 -2.07
CA GLY A 82 -11.30 -10.31 -3.47
C GLY A 82 -10.73 -11.72 -3.73
N PHE A 83 -9.72 -12.15 -2.98
CA PHE A 83 -9.17 -13.51 -3.13
C PHE A 83 -10.01 -14.60 -2.45
N LEU A 84 -10.67 -14.27 -1.33
CA LEU A 84 -11.46 -15.23 -0.56
C LEU A 84 -12.90 -15.33 -1.06
N GLU A 85 -13.51 -14.25 -1.55
CA GLU A 85 -14.88 -14.23 -2.06
C GLU A 85 -15.09 -15.13 -3.28
N HIS A 86 -14.06 -15.35 -4.09
CA HIS A 86 -14.15 -16.13 -5.32
C HIS A 86 -13.61 -17.56 -5.17
N SER A 87 -13.36 -18.03 -3.94
CA SER A 87 -12.68 -19.29 -3.73
C SER A 87 -13.32 -20.14 -2.63
N ASP A 88 -13.85 -21.30 -3.01
CA ASP A 88 -14.33 -22.36 -2.10
C ASP A 88 -13.19 -23.03 -1.29
N ILE A 89 -11.97 -22.47 -1.41
CA ILE A 89 -10.74 -23.08 -0.90
C ILE A 89 -10.68 -23.09 0.63
N ILE A 90 -11.35 -22.14 1.30
CA ILE A 90 -11.43 -22.13 2.77
C ILE A 90 -12.25 -23.33 3.24
N SER A 91 -13.46 -23.49 2.69
CA SER A 91 -14.35 -24.62 3.02
C SER A 91 -13.68 -25.96 2.70
N PHE A 92 -12.98 -26.07 1.57
CA PHE A 92 -12.19 -27.26 1.23
C PHE A 92 -11.12 -27.60 2.27
N PHE A 93 -10.35 -26.60 2.74
CA PHE A 93 -9.31 -26.85 3.74
C PHE A 93 -9.87 -27.11 5.15
N GLU A 94 -11.00 -26.51 5.49
CA GLU A 94 -11.73 -26.80 6.74
C GLU A 94 -12.27 -28.23 6.75
N GLU A 95 -12.86 -28.70 5.65
CA GLU A 95 -13.32 -30.09 5.51
C GLU A 95 -12.17 -31.10 5.65
N LEU A 96 -10.97 -30.73 5.18
CA LEU A 96 -9.75 -31.54 5.34
C LEU A 96 -9.09 -31.39 6.72
N ASN A 97 -9.67 -30.61 7.63
CA ASN A 97 -9.15 -30.35 8.97
C ASN A 97 -7.71 -29.79 8.97
N VAL A 98 -7.37 -29.01 7.93
CA VAL A 98 -6.04 -28.44 7.72
C VAL A 98 -5.91 -27.11 8.46
N ASN A 99 -4.73 -26.83 9.02
CA ASN A 99 -4.46 -25.53 9.64
C ASN A 99 -4.37 -24.42 8.57
N LEU A 100 -5.38 -23.55 8.56
CA LEU A 100 -5.50 -22.39 7.66
C LEU A 100 -4.41 -21.32 7.88
N ASP A 101 -3.72 -21.29 9.02
CA ASP A 101 -2.62 -20.33 9.26
C ASP A 101 -1.52 -20.47 8.22
N MET A 102 -1.19 -21.71 7.85
CA MET A 102 -0.18 -21.99 6.84
C MET A 102 -0.64 -21.50 5.46
N PHE A 103 -1.92 -21.70 5.15
CA PHE A 103 -2.54 -21.22 3.91
C PHE A 103 -2.46 -19.70 3.83
N TYR A 104 -2.89 -18.96 4.86
CA TYR A 104 -2.85 -17.50 4.86
C TYR A 104 -1.42 -16.95 4.72
N LYS A 105 -0.42 -17.57 5.37
CA LYS A 105 0.99 -17.19 5.20
C LYS A 105 1.45 -17.35 3.76
N VAL A 106 1.09 -18.45 3.11
CA VAL A 106 1.45 -18.71 1.71
C VAL A 106 0.72 -17.76 0.77
N LEU A 107 -0.57 -17.50 1.03
CA LEU A 107 -1.39 -16.55 0.27
C LEU A 107 -0.78 -15.15 0.29
N TRP A 108 -0.46 -14.62 1.47
CA TRP A 108 0.20 -13.31 1.61
C TRP A 108 1.54 -13.26 0.89
N ARG A 109 2.35 -14.32 0.98
CA ARG A 109 3.61 -14.39 0.23
C ARG A 109 3.37 -14.34 -1.27
N HIS A 110 2.37 -15.06 -1.77
CA HIS A 110 2.01 -15.04 -3.19
C HIS A 110 1.59 -13.64 -3.64
N ILE A 111 0.67 -13.00 -2.92
CA ILE A 111 0.21 -11.63 -3.18
C ILE A 111 1.39 -10.65 -3.26
N LEU A 112 2.26 -10.65 -2.24
CA LEU A 112 3.39 -9.73 -2.17
C LEU A 112 4.37 -9.94 -3.33
N ILE A 113 4.64 -11.19 -3.71
CA ILE A 113 5.49 -11.50 -4.87
C ILE A 113 4.84 -11.00 -6.16
N MET A 114 3.54 -11.23 -6.34
CA MET A 114 2.83 -10.80 -7.55
C MET A 114 2.83 -9.28 -7.69
N GLU A 115 2.54 -8.54 -6.62
CA GLU A 115 2.57 -7.08 -6.64
C GLU A 115 3.98 -6.54 -6.87
N LEU A 116 5.00 -7.15 -6.27
CA LEU A 116 6.41 -6.79 -6.54
C LEU A 116 6.80 -7.04 -8.00
N LEU A 117 6.38 -8.15 -8.59
CA LEU A 117 6.63 -8.47 -9.99
C LEU A 117 5.95 -7.46 -10.93
N LYS A 118 4.70 -7.09 -10.65
CA LYS A 118 3.98 -6.05 -11.41
C LYS A 118 4.74 -4.73 -11.39
N ILE A 119 5.22 -4.29 -10.22
CA ILE A 119 6.02 -3.05 -10.08
C ILE A 119 7.35 -3.13 -10.84
N ARG A 120 8.03 -4.28 -10.77
CA ARG A 120 9.34 -4.48 -11.41
C ARG A 120 9.25 -4.52 -12.94
N HIS A 121 8.23 -5.19 -13.48
CA HIS A 121 8.10 -5.48 -14.90
C HIS A 121 7.04 -4.63 -15.63
N ASP A 122 6.41 -3.67 -14.95
CA ASP A 122 5.33 -2.80 -15.47
C ASP A 122 4.19 -3.60 -16.15
N ILE A 123 3.89 -4.78 -15.59
CA ILE A 123 2.89 -5.70 -16.12
C ILE A 123 1.50 -5.11 -15.85
N LYS A 124 0.88 -4.59 -16.91
CA LYS A 124 -0.44 -3.94 -16.86
C LYS A 124 -1.59 -4.83 -17.32
N SER A 125 -1.31 -5.96 -17.98
CA SER A 125 -2.34 -6.84 -18.55
C SER A 125 -2.17 -8.34 -18.21
N GLU A 126 -3.25 -9.11 -18.27
CA GLU A 126 -3.22 -10.58 -18.17
C GLU A 126 -2.37 -11.23 -19.27
N SER A 127 -2.36 -10.63 -20.47
CA SER A 127 -1.55 -11.11 -21.60
C SER A 127 -0.05 -10.98 -21.32
N ASP A 128 0.36 -9.88 -20.68
CA ASP A 128 1.74 -9.68 -20.23
C ASP A 128 2.12 -10.62 -19.09
N THR A 129 1.15 -10.96 -18.22
CA THR A 129 1.35 -11.91 -17.12
C THR A 129 1.65 -13.31 -17.66
N ASN A 130 0.87 -13.79 -18.63
CA ASN A 130 1.09 -15.11 -19.25
C ASN A 130 2.39 -15.18 -20.09
N SER A 131 2.70 -14.09 -20.80
CA SER A 131 4.01 -13.89 -21.47
C SER A 131 5.18 -13.95 -20.47
N PHE A 132 5.04 -13.29 -19.33
CA PHE A 132 6.07 -13.29 -18.28
C PHE A 132 6.24 -14.68 -17.68
N PHE A 133 5.16 -15.37 -17.29
CA PHE A 133 5.23 -16.71 -16.73
C PHE A 133 5.84 -17.71 -17.71
N SER A 134 5.47 -17.67 -18.98
CA SER A 134 6.07 -18.53 -20.02
C SER A 134 7.56 -18.24 -20.21
N ASN A 135 7.99 -16.98 -20.18
CA ASN A 135 9.40 -16.57 -20.24
C ASN A 135 10.20 -16.95 -18.98
N LEU A 136 9.57 -16.88 -17.81
CA LEU A 136 10.19 -17.32 -16.55
C LEU A 136 10.35 -18.84 -16.53
N LEU A 137 9.30 -19.57 -16.93
CA LEU A 137 9.30 -21.03 -17.01
C LEU A 137 10.33 -21.53 -18.02
N SER A 138 10.47 -20.85 -19.17
CA SER A 138 11.46 -21.20 -20.18
C SER A 138 12.90 -20.96 -19.72
N ARG A 139 13.16 -19.88 -18.95
CA ARG A 139 14.48 -19.63 -18.33
C ARG A 139 14.81 -20.63 -17.22
N LEU A 140 13.82 -21.02 -16.40
CA LEU A 140 14.00 -22.06 -15.37
C LEU A 140 14.26 -23.42 -15.99
N LYS A 141 13.56 -23.77 -17.09
CA LYS A 141 13.79 -25.02 -17.84
C LYS A 141 15.16 -25.07 -18.53
N LYS A 142 15.75 -23.90 -18.85
CA LYS A 142 17.09 -23.78 -19.44
C LYS A 142 18.23 -23.84 -18.40
N MET A 143 17.93 -23.69 -17.12
CA MET A 143 18.90 -23.81 -16.01
C MET A 143 19.01 -25.24 -15.45
N ARG A 144 18.24 -26.20 -15.99
CA ARG A 144 18.32 -27.62 -15.67
C ARG A 144 18.93 -28.37 -16.85
#